data_AF-E1QGY7-F1
#
_entry.id   AF-E1QGY7-F1
#
_cell.length_a   1.000
_cell.length_b   1.000
_cell.length_c   1.000
_cell.angle_alpha   90.00
_cell.angle_beta   90.00
_cell.angle_gamma   90.00
#
_symmetry.space_group_name_H-M   'P 1'
#
loop_
_entity.id
_entity.type
_entity.pdbx_description
1 polymer ?
#
loop_
_entity_poly.entity_id
_entity_poly.type
_entity_poly.pdbx_seq_one_letter_code
_entity_poly.pdbx_strand_id
1 'polypeptide(L)'
;MGALATPAPARRWAGWLVVALLCALAVALPAMAAGNDAQDRRAAQLLLELGQTPPQDYANQRRLLEAIIEQCPDSTHAPEAYWRLAEVYKRYLGLPDYTAIALLFEKYLARYPRAADAPMARRQLIEAYEKTGQWEPVAAYFAKDLGPMDQLPDSRLFQDGLSYAQALEHTGRTAQAKAWYQKIVARDGGANSPAAAKARQRLAALGDEPRPSTNPAAPPVAAPTTQPAPTPLPNAPAPVPAPHAQPTTPLPPTPGAAGATCRLERIAGDVDLVGRAYTPAATPDGAADSRLSLDLPPGDRVLLRIDLQVAGGRDGWWSTVAAEGVWPMAVRRADQPDQTPGRMLRLEPGSGGCRVELFVQDNGALAGGRPLTALLFWSDGQMSVVEATHGR
;
A
#
# COMPACT_ATOMS: atom_id res chain seq x y z
N MET A 1 26.34 -76.48 -36.47
CA MET A 1 27.67 -76.71 -35.86
C MET A 1 28.58 -75.63 -36.46
N GLY A 2 29.01 -74.55 -35.81
CA GLY A 2 29.38 -74.30 -34.42
C GLY A 2 30.72 -73.55 -34.50
N ALA A 3 30.71 -72.22 -34.47
CA ALA A 3 31.91 -71.40 -34.34
C ALA A 3 31.54 -70.02 -33.77
N LEU A 4 31.90 -69.80 -32.50
CA LEU A 4 31.83 -68.52 -31.80
C LEU A 4 33.01 -67.64 -32.25
N ALA A 5 32.74 -66.42 -32.70
CA ALA A 5 33.75 -65.39 -32.94
C ALA A 5 33.70 -64.37 -31.79
N THR A 6 34.86 -64.09 -31.20
CA THR A 6 35.08 -63.10 -30.14
C THR A 6 35.19 -61.68 -30.71
N PRO A 7 34.69 -60.63 -30.01
CA PRO A 7 35.01 -59.25 -30.35
C PRO A 7 36.20 -58.71 -29.54
N ALA A 8 37.02 -57.89 -30.21
CA ALA A 8 38.18 -57.17 -29.68
C ALA A 8 37.81 -55.92 -28.86
N PRO A 9 38.68 -55.44 -27.93
CA PRO A 9 38.44 -54.21 -27.18
C PRO A 9 39.14 -53.00 -27.80
N ALA A 10 38.38 -51.99 -28.22
CA ALA A 10 38.95 -50.68 -28.53
C ALA A 10 37.92 -49.56 -28.30
N ARG A 11 38.15 -48.76 -27.24
CA ARG A 11 37.90 -47.31 -27.12
C ARG A 11 37.88 -46.88 -25.64
N ARG A 12 39.06 -46.61 -25.08
CA ARG A 12 39.27 -45.97 -23.76
C ARG A 12 39.89 -44.59 -23.92
N TRP A 13 39.25 -43.65 -24.64
CA TRP A 13 39.78 -42.28 -24.76
C TRP A 13 38.70 -41.16 -24.77
N ALA A 14 37.46 -41.45 -24.37
CA ALA A 14 36.39 -40.43 -24.27
C ALA A 14 36.00 -40.05 -22.82
N GLY A 15 36.58 -40.70 -21.80
CA GLY A 15 36.19 -40.51 -20.39
C GLY A 15 36.80 -39.28 -19.71
N TRP A 16 37.95 -38.80 -20.16
CA TRP A 16 38.69 -37.74 -19.43
C TRP A 16 38.16 -36.33 -19.68
N LEU A 17 37.50 -36.08 -20.82
CA LEU A 17 36.94 -34.75 -21.14
C LEU A 17 35.59 -34.48 -20.44
N VAL A 18 34.81 -35.53 -20.15
CA VAL A 18 33.54 -35.42 -19.40
C VAL A 18 33.79 -35.23 -17.89
N VAL A 19 34.84 -35.85 -17.34
CA VAL A 19 35.22 -35.68 -15.93
C VAL A 19 35.78 -34.27 -15.66
N ALA A 20 36.57 -33.69 -16.58
CA ALA A 20 37.07 -32.32 -16.42
C ALA A 20 35.95 -31.26 -16.48
N LEU A 21 34.92 -31.45 -17.33
CA LEU A 21 33.76 -30.55 -17.41
C LEU A 21 32.82 -30.71 -16.20
N LEU A 22 32.70 -31.92 -15.64
CA LEU A 22 31.93 -32.17 -14.41
C LEU A 22 32.65 -31.64 -13.15
N CYS A 23 33.99 -31.64 -13.10
CA CYS A 23 34.73 -31.05 -11.99
C CYS A 23 34.66 -29.51 -11.97
N ALA A 24 34.62 -28.84 -13.13
CA ALA A 24 34.41 -27.40 -13.19
C ALA A 24 32.99 -26.98 -12.76
N LEU A 25 31.96 -27.80 -13.05
CA LEU A 25 30.60 -27.57 -12.57
C LEU A 25 30.44 -27.84 -11.05
N ALA A 26 31.15 -28.83 -10.51
CA ALA A 26 31.06 -29.22 -9.09
C ALA A 26 31.73 -28.21 -8.13
N VAL A 27 32.67 -27.39 -8.59
CA VAL A 27 33.32 -26.34 -7.78
C VAL A 27 32.53 -25.03 -7.79
N ALA A 28 31.73 -24.75 -8.82
CA ALA A 28 30.93 -23.52 -8.95
C ALA A 28 29.60 -23.55 -8.15
N LEU A 29 28.98 -24.72 -7.99
CA LEU A 29 27.73 -24.89 -7.24
C LEU A 29 27.80 -24.52 -5.74
N PRO A 30 28.81 -24.93 -4.97
CA PRO A 30 28.90 -24.55 -3.55
C PRO A 30 29.25 -23.07 -3.33
N ALA A 31 29.92 -22.42 -4.28
CA ALA A 31 30.25 -20.99 -4.17
C ALA A 31 29.02 -20.09 -4.35
N MET A 32 28.05 -20.49 -5.18
CA MET A 32 26.77 -19.75 -5.29
C MET A 32 25.86 -20.00 -4.09
N ALA A 33 25.92 -21.19 -3.47
CA ALA A 33 25.20 -21.46 -2.22
C ALA A 33 25.77 -20.65 -1.04
N ALA A 34 27.10 -20.57 -0.90
CA ALA A 34 27.74 -19.86 0.20
C ALA A 34 27.53 -18.33 0.17
N GLY A 35 27.33 -17.73 -1.02
CA GLY A 35 27.04 -16.30 -1.17
C GLY A 35 25.65 -15.92 -0.65
N ASN A 36 24.65 -16.78 -0.91
CA ASN A 36 23.29 -16.58 -0.42
C ASN A 36 23.23 -16.71 1.11
N ASP A 37 24.01 -17.62 1.70
CA ASP A 37 24.03 -17.82 3.17
C ASP A 37 24.42 -16.56 3.96
N ALA A 38 25.32 -15.71 3.42
CA ALA A 38 25.68 -14.46 4.08
C ALA A 38 24.57 -13.41 4.00
N GLN A 39 23.95 -13.26 2.84
CA GLN A 39 22.82 -12.34 2.64
C GLN A 39 21.58 -12.80 3.42
N ASP A 40 21.28 -14.10 3.42
CA ASP A 40 20.18 -14.69 4.19
C ASP A 40 20.38 -14.48 5.69
N ARG A 41 21.59 -14.72 6.23
CA ARG A 41 21.87 -14.43 7.64
C ARG A 41 21.70 -12.95 7.98
N ARG A 42 22.17 -12.05 7.12
CA ARG A 42 22.01 -10.61 7.34
C ARG A 42 20.55 -10.17 7.25
N ALA A 43 19.79 -10.69 6.27
CA ALA A 43 18.38 -10.42 6.14
C ALA A 43 17.59 -10.94 7.35
N ALA A 44 17.91 -12.13 7.86
CA ALA A 44 17.30 -12.69 9.06
C ALA A 44 17.55 -11.82 10.32
N GLN A 45 18.76 -11.25 10.46
CA GLN A 45 19.05 -10.29 11.55
C GLN A 45 18.20 -9.03 11.42
N LEU A 46 18.10 -8.45 10.22
CA LEU A 46 17.27 -7.26 9.97
C LEU A 46 15.78 -7.55 10.23
N LEU A 47 15.29 -8.75 9.89
CA LEU A 47 13.92 -9.17 10.20
C LEU A 47 13.69 -9.36 11.71
N LEU A 48 14.70 -9.81 12.46
CA LEU A 48 14.62 -9.88 13.93
C LEU A 48 14.52 -8.48 14.54
N GLU A 49 15.36 -7.53 14.08
CA GLU A 49 15.27 -6.11 14.47
C GLU A 49 13.91 -5.52 14.11
N LEU A 50 13.37 -5.87 12.93
CA LEU A 50 12.04 -5.44 12.49
C LEU A 50 10.94 -5.97 13.43
N GLY A 51 11.03 -7.22 13.87
CA GLY A 51 10.08 -7.82 14.81
C GLY A 51 10.10 -7.18 16.21
N GLN A 52 11.20 -6.51 16.57
CA GLN A 52 11.34 -5.74 17.81
C GLN A 52 10.93 -4.27 17.65
N THR A 53 10.78 -3.79 16.42
CA THR A 53 10.41 -2.42 16.12
C THR A 53 8.92 -2.21 16.41
N PRO A 54 8.51 -1.16 17.14
CA PRO A 54 7.10 -0.87 17.38
C PRO A 54 6.31 -0.77 16.07
N PRO A 55 5.07 -1.32 16.00
CA PRO A 55 4.27 -1.29 14.76
C PRO A 55 3.98 0.10 14.20
N GLN A 56 4.07 1.14 15.03
CA GLN A 56 3.86 2.54 14.67
C GLN A 56 5.15 3.25 14.21
N ASP A 57 6.32 2.66 14.44
CA ASP A 57 7.60 3.23 14.03
C ASP A 57 7.86 2.92 12.54
N TYR A 58 7.09 3.59 11.68
CA TYR A 58 7.14 3.39 10.24
C TYR A 58 8.50 3.75 9.64
N ALA A 59 9.19 4.74 10.22
CA ALA A 59 10.49 5.18 9.74
C ALA A 59 11.54 4.07 9.93
N ASN A 60 11.60 3.44 11.10
CA ASN A 60 12.51 2.33 11.32
C ASN A 60 12.10 1.07 10.55
N GLN A 61 10.80 0.75 10.47
CA GLN A 61 10.33 -0.37 9.63
C GLN A 61 10.75 -0.19 8.17
N ARG A 62 10.53 1.00 7.60
CA ARG A 62 10.96 1.35 6.24
C ARG A 62 12.46 1.17 6.07
N ARG A 63 13.27 1.78 6.94
CA ARG A 63 14.74 1.71 6.90
C ARG A 63 15.25 0.27 6.90
N LEU A 64 14.68 -0.59 7.76
CA LEU A 64 15.09 -2.00 7.88
C LEU A 64 14.71 -2.81 6.63
N LEU A 65 13.51 -2.59 6.09
CA LEU A 65 13.05 -3.27 4.87
C LEU A 65 13.83 -2.82 3.63
N GLU A 66 14.10 -1.52 3.49
CA GLU A 66 14.99 -0.98 2.45
C GLU A 66 16.40 -1.58 2.57
N ALA A 67 16.93 -1.73 3.79
CA ALA A 67 18.22 -2.38 4.01
C ALA A 67 18.23 -3.85 3.55
N ILE A 68 17.16 -4.62 3.76
CA ILE A 68 17.08 -6.00 3.23
C ILE A 68 17.13 -5.98 1.70
N ILE A 69 16.35 -5.09 1.07
CA ILE A 69 16.26 -4.98 -0.39
C ILE A 69 17.60 -4.58 -1.02
N GLU A 70 18.34 -3.68 -0.38
CA GLU A 70 19.57 -3.10 -0.94
C GLU A 70 20.83 -3.90 -0.57
N GLN A 71 20.92 -4.41 0.65
CA GLN A 71 22.11 -5.10 1.16
C GLN A 71 22.03 -6.62 0.95
N CYS A 72 20.82 -7.17 0.84
CA CYS A 72 20.57 -8.60 0.72
C CYS A 72 19.68 -8.98 -0.48
N PRO A 73 19.89 -8.43 -1.70
CA PRO A 73 18.99 -8.61 -2.84
C PRO A 73 18.88 -10.06 -3.36
N ASP A 74 19.83 -10.94 -3.03
CA ASP A 74 19.81 -12.36 -3.42
C ASP A 74 19.29 -13.27 -2.29
N SER A 75 18.97 -12.70 -1.13
CA SER A 75 18.38 -13.44 -0.03
C SER A 75 16.97 -13.94 -0.39
N THR A 76 16.61 -15.08 0.19
CA THR A 76 15.25 -15.65 0.13
C THR A 76 14.20 -14.73 0.76
N HIS A 77 14.63 -13.79 1.60
CA HIS A 77 13.79 -12.80 2.28
C HIS A 77 13.57 -11.51 1.48
N ALA A 78 14.39 -11.22 0.47
CA ALA A 78 14.29 -9.96 -0.26
C ALA A 78 12.93 -9.78 -0.94
N PRO A 79 12.33 -10.77 -1.63
CA PRO A 79 10.99 -10.62 -2.20
C PRO A 79 9.93 -10.22 -1.16
N GLU A 80 9.92 -10.87 0.00
CA GLU A 80 8.99 -10.55 1.08
C GLU A 80 9.19 -9.11 1.61
N ALA A 81 10.43 -8.62 1.64
CA ALA A 81 10.70 -7.25 2.07
C ALA A 81 10.05 -6.20 1.17
N TYR A 82 9.96 -6.42 -0.16
CA TYR A 82 9.22 -5.54 -1.06
C TYR A 82 7.73 -5.48 -0.69
N TRP A 83 7.11 -6.63 -0.41
CA TRP A 83 5.70 -6.69 -0.01
C TRP A 83 5.45 -5.96 1.31
N ARG A 84 6.26 -6.24 2.32
CA ARG A 84 6.15 -5.58 3.64
C ARG A 84 6.38 -4.07 3.52
N LEU A 85 7.31 -3.63 2.65
CA LEU A 85 7.58 -2.21 2.44
C LEU A 85 6.42 -1.51 1.71
N ALA A 86 5.77 -2.17 0.74
CA ALA A 86 4.54 -1.67 0.13
C ALA A 86 3.43 -1.50 1.19
N GLU A 87 3.30 -2.44 2.12
CA GLU A 87 2.33 -2.33 3.24
C GLU A 87 2.70 -1.23 4.24
N VAL A 88 3.99 -0.90 4.40
CA VAL A 88 4.40 0.31 5.14
C VAL A 88 3.96 1.57 4.39
N TYR A 89 4.18 1.64 3.06
CA TYR A 89 3.76 2.79 2.24
C TYR A 89 2.24 2.98 2.19
N LYS A 90 1.45 1.91 2.26
CA LYS A 90 -0.02 2.01 2.36
C LYS A 90 -0.50 2.60 3.69
N ARG A 91 0.27 2.43 4.76
CA ARG A 91 -0.10 2.86 6.13
C ARG A 91 0.55 4.18 6.55
N TYR A 92 1.57 4.64 5.83
CA TYR A 92 2.37 5.81 6.19
C TYR A 92 1.52 7.09 6.27
N LEU A 93 1.53 7.77 7.43
CA LEU A 93 0.87 9.06 7.67
C LEU A 93 -0.62 9.15 7.28
N GLY A 94 -1.32 8.01 7.22
CA GLY A 94 -2.76 7.96 6.97
C GLY A 94 -3.18 8.16 5.50
N LEU A 95 -2.24 8.28 4.56
CA LEU A 95 -2.52 8.28 3.13
C LEU A 95 -1.53 7.36 2.40
N PRO A 96 -2.01 6.38 1.60
CA PRO A 96 -1.12 5.51 0.85
C PRO A 96 -0.21 6.30 -0.12
N ASP A 97 1.11 6.10 -0.04
CA ASP A 97 2.05 6.63 -1.02
C ASP A 97 2.13 5.72 -2.26
N TYR A 98 1.14 5.85 -3.13
CA TYR A 98 1.08 5.06 -4.37
C TYR A 98 2.25 5.34 -5.32
N THR A 99 2.90 6.50 -5.24
CA THR A 99 4.08 6.80 -6.06
C THR A 99 5.26 5.92 -5.60
N ALA A 100 5.50 5.85 -4.29
CA ALA A 100 6.54 4.98 -3.74
C ALA A 100 6.24 3.50 -3.99
N ILE A 101 4.97 3.08 -3.90
CA ILE A 101 4.55 1.70 -4.21
C ILE A 101 4.82 1.35 -5.67
N ALA A 102 4.52 2.26 -6.61
CA ALA A 102 4.79 2.03 -8.02
C ALA A 102 6.29 1.81 -8.27
N LEU A 103 7.14 2.75 -7.82
CA LEU A 103 8.60 2.65 -7.96
C LEU A 103 9.16 1.37 -7.33
N LEU A 104 8.62 0.97 -6.17
CA LEU A 104 9.02 -0.24 -5.46
C LEU A 104 8.72 -1.50 -6.28
N PHE A 105 7.52 -1.63 -6.86
CA PHE A 105 7.16 -2.80 -7.66
C PHE A 105 7.77 -2.80 -9.06
N GLU A 106 8.10 -1.64 -9.63
CA GLU A 106 8.95 -1.59 -10.83
C GLU A 106 10.32 -2.20 -10.56
N LYS A 107 10.97 -1.78 -9.46
CA LYS A 107 12.25 -2.33 -9.02
C LYS A 107 12.15 -3.85 -8.77
N TYR A 108 11.06 -4.29 -8.12
CA TYR A 108 10.78 -5.71 -7.89
C TYR A 108 10.69 -6.51 -9.19
N LEU A 109 9.87 -6.06 -10.14
CA LEU A 109 9.62 -6.77 -11.40
C LEU A 109 10.82 -6.75 -12.34
N ALA A 110 11.65 -5.71 -12.27
CA ALA A 110 12.93 -5.67 -12.96
C ALA A 110 13.91 -6.72 -12.42
N ARG A 111 13.95 -6.90 -11.08
CA ARG A 111 14.88 -7.83 -10.42
C ARG A 111 14.40 -9.29 -10.46
N TYR A 112 13.12 -9.53 -10.21
CA TYR A 112 12.52 -10.86 -10.09
C TYR A 112 11.38 -11.08 -11.12
N PRO A 113 11.65 -10.96 -12.44
CA PRO A 113 10.60 -11.02 -13.46
C PRO A 113 9.86 -12.37 -13.54
N ARG A 114 10.45 -13.42 -12.97
CA ARG A 114 9.95 -14.80 -12.96
C ARG A 114 9.60 -15.33 -11.57
N ALA A 115 9.59 -14.48 -10.53
CA ALA A 115 9.14 -14.91 -9.22
C ALA A 115 7.66 -15.35 -9.28
N ALA A 116 7.30 -16.32 -8.43
CA ALA A 116 5.95 -16.90 -8.42
C ALA A 116 4.85 -15.86 -8.15
N ASP A 117 5.18 -14.80 -7.40
CA ASP A 117 4.33 -13.67 -7.04
C ASP A 117 4.45 -12.48 -8.01
N ALA A 118 5.27 -12.56 -9.07
CA ALA A 118 5.39 -11.49 -10.06
C ALA A 118 4.04 -11.06 -10.67
N PRO A 119 3.07 -11.95 -10.95
CA PRO A 119 1.73 -11.53 -11.38
C PRO A 119 1.01 -10.65 -10.35
N MET A 120 1.14 -10.97 -9.06
CA MET A 120 0.55 -10.18 -7.98
C MET A 120 1.23 -8.81 -7.89
N ALA A 121 2.56 -8.76 -8.02
CA ALA A 121 3.33 -7.50 -8.01
C ALA A 121 2.95 -6.59 -9.19
N ARG A 122 2.71 -7.18 -10.38
CA ARG A 122 2.19 -6.44 -11.55
C ARG A 122 0.82 -5.83 -11.26
N ARG A 123 -0.07 -6.57 -10.61
CA ARG A 123 -1.40 -6.06 -10.23
C ARG A 123 -1.30 -4.88 -9.26
N GLN A 124 -0.42 -4.95 -8.26
CA GLN A 124 -0.17 -3.83 -7.35
C GLN A 124 0.42 -2.61 -8.06
N LEU A 125 1.34 -2.83 -9.01
CA LEU A 125 1.92 -1.76 -9.82
C LEU A 125 0.85 -1.05 -10.67
N ILE A 126 -0.02 -1.80 -11.35
CA ILE A 126 -1.12 -1.24 -12.13
C ILE A 126 -2.05 -0.42 -11.24
N GLU A 127 -2.45 -0.95 -10.09
CA GLU A 127 -3.28 -0.23 -9.12
C GLU A 127 -2.60 1.09 -8.69
N ALA A 128 -1.31 1.05 -8.36
CA ALA A 128 -0.56 2.24 -7.98
C ALA A 128 -0.51 3.28 -9.12
N TYR A 129 -0.39 2.85 -10.37
CA TYR A 129 -0.46 3.73 -11.52
C TYR A 129 -1.84 4.34 -11.75
N GLU A 130 -2.91 3.55 -11.65
CA GLU A 130 -4.27 4.05 -11.74
C GLU A 130 -4.55 5.11 -10.65
N LYS A 131 -4.10 4.86 -9.42
CA LYS A 131 -4.27 5.78 -8.28
C LYS A 131 -3.46 7.07 -8.39
N THR A 132 -2.35 7.05 -9.12
CA THR A 132 -1.51 8.23 -9.39
C THR A 132 -1.81 8.90 -10.73
N GLY A 133 -2.80 8.41 -11.49
CA GLY A 133 -3.17 8.94 -12.80
C GLY A 133 -2.12 8.69 -13.90
N GLN A 134 -1.21 7.75 -13.69
CA GLN A 134 -0.19 7.35 -14.66
C GLN A 134 -0.76 6.34 -15.65
N TRP A 135 -1.65 6.81 -16.53
CA TRP A 135 -2.41 5.94 -17.44
C TRP A 135 -1.59 5.36 -18.59
N GLU A 136 -0.51 6.02 -19.01
CA GLU A 136 0.29 5.49 -20.12
C GLU A 136 1.03 4.18 -19.77
N PRO A 137 1.73 4.08 -18.63
CA PRO A 137 2.30 2.81 -18.18
C PRO A 137 1.27 1.67 -18.09
N VAL A 138 0.05 1.97 -17.62
CA VAL A 138 -1.04 0.98 -17.54
C VAL A 138 -1.42 0.47 -18.93
N ALA A 139 -1.64 1.37 -19.88
CA ALA A 139 -1.98 0.97 -21.24
C ALA A 139 -0.84 0.23 -21.94
N ALA A 140 0.41 0.66 -21.77
CA ALA A 140 1.57 -0.04 -22.31
C ALA A 140 1.71 -1.45 -21.73
N TYR A 141 1.45 -1.62 -20.43
CA TYR A 141 1.44 -2.92 -19.78
C TYR A 141 0.41 -3.87 -20.42
N PHE A 142 -0.84 -3.42 -20.49
CA PHE A 142 -1.92 -4.25 -21.02
C PHE A 142 -1.78 -4.50 -22.52
N ALA A 143 -1.28 -3.55 -23.31
CA ALA A 143 -1.01 -3.77 -24.73
C ALA A 143 -0.01 -4.90 -24.99
N LYS A 144 0.91 -5.15 -24.05
CA LYS A 144 1.90 -6.24 -24.13
C LYS A 144 1.34 -7.58 -23.65
N ASP A 145 0.50 -7.56 -22.61
CA ASP A 145 0.09 -8.75 -21.87
C ASP A 145 -1.29 -9.28 -22.28
N LEU A 146 -2.20 -8.39 -22.73
CA LEU A 146 -3.48 -8.77 -23.29
C LEU A 146 -3.28 -9.22 -24.72
N GLY A 147 -3.55 -10.51 -24.97
CA GLY A 147 -3.68 -11.04 -26.32
C GLY A 147 -4.92 -10.47 -27.05
N PRO A 148 -5.27 -11.04 -28.20
CA PRO A 148 -6.42 -10.60 -28.98
C PRO A 148 -7.71 -10.64 -28.14
N MET A 149 -8.45 -9.53 -28.15
CA MET A 149 -9.67 -9.34 -27.36
C MET A 149 -10.70 -10.48 -27.54
N ASP A 150 -10.79 -11.06 -28.74
CA ASP A 150 -11.73 -12.14 -29.06
C ASP A 150 -11.40 -13.48 -28.38
N GLN A 151 -10.14 -13.67 -27.97
CA GLN A 151 -9.62 -14.90 -27.39
C GLN A 151 -9.48 -14.83 -25.87
N LEU A 152 -9.75 -13.67 -25.26
CA LEU A 152 -9.66 -13.51 -23.81
C LEU A 152 -10.80 -14.27 -23.11
N PRO A 153 -10.51 -15.02 -22.05
CA PRO A 153 -11.54 -15.54 -21.14
C PRO A 153 -12.34 -14.38 -20.54
N ASP A 154 -13.64 -14.60 -20.32
CA ASP A 154 -14.55 -13.54 -19.83
C ASP A 154 -14.06 -12.93 -18.50
N SER A 155 -13.49 -13.74 -17.59
CA SER A 155 -12.90 -13.25 -16.34
C SER A 155 -11.79 -12.22 -16.56
N ARG A 156 -10.91 -12.46 -17.53
CA ARG A 156 -9.81 -11.56 -17.87
C ARG A 156 -10.29 -10.37 -18.67
N LEU A 157 -11.25 -10.57 -19.57
CA LEU A 157 -11.88 -9.50 -20.34
C LEU A 157 -12.57 -8.48 -19.41
N PHE A 158 -13.31 -8.95 -18.40
CA PHE A 158 -14.04 -8.08 -17.49
C PHE A 158 -13.16 -7.37 -16.46
N GLN A 159 -12.07 -7.99 -16.00
CA GLN A 159 -11.12 -7.34 -15.08
C GLN A 159 -10.11 -6.49 -15.86
N ASP A 160 -9.22 -7.14 -16.60
CA ASP A 160 -8.08 -6.48 -17.25
C ASP A 160 -8.52 -5.65 -18.46
N GLY A 161 -9.47 -6.15 -19.25
CA GLY A 161 -9.98 -5.44 -20.42
C GLY A 161 -10.67 -4.11 -20.06
N LEU A 162 -11.33 -4.05 -18.90
CA LEU A 162 -11.94 -2.82 -18.40
C LEU A 162 -10.87 -1.79 -17.98
N SER A 163 -9.87 -2.20 -17.19
CA SER A 163 -8.75 -1.32 -16.81
C SER A 163 -7.98 -0.84 -18.04
N TYR A 164 -7.76 -1.71 -19.03
CA TYR A 164 -7.10 -1.31 -20.28
C TYR A 164 -7.92 -0.29 -21.07
N ALA A 165 -9.24 -0.49 -21.20
CA ALA A 165 -10.13 0.46 -21.85
C ALA A 165 -10.09 1.84 -21.17
N GLN A 166 -10.07 1.87 -19.82
CA GLN A 166 -9.94 3.12 -19.06
C GLN A 166 -8.59 3.80 -19.31
N ALA A 167 -7.48 3.04 -19.33
CA ALA A 167 -6.16 3.57 -19.62
C ALA A 167 -6.08 4.14 -21.05
N LEU A 168 -6.66 3.45 -22.04
CA LEU A 168 -6.77 3.95 -23.42
C LEU A 168 -7.58 5.25 -23.48
N GLU A 169 -8.67 5.34 -22.74
CA GLU A 169 -9.50 6.55 -22.67
C GLU A 169 -8.72 7.74 -22.09
N HIS A 170 -8.08 7.56 -20.93
CA HIS A 170 -7.32 8.63 -20.26
C HIS A 170 -6.08 9.09 -21.03
N THR A 171 -5.63 8.30 -22.01
CA THR A 171 -4.49 8.61 -22.89
C THR A 171 -4.94 9.13 -24.27
N GLY A 172 -6.23 9.45 -24.44
CA GLY A 172 -6.77 10.01 -25.68
C GLY A 172 -6.96 8.99 -26.81
N ARG A 173 -6.76 7.70 -26.57
CA ARG A 173 -7.01 6.62 -27.55
C ARG A 173 -8.48 6.19 -27.54
N THR A 174 -9.37 7.17 -27.62
CA THR A 174 -10.83 7.02 -27.40
C THR A 174 -11.48 5.98 -28.31
N ALA A 175 -11.08 5.88 -29.58
CA ALA A 175 -11.63 4.88 -30.50
C ALA A 175 -11.33 3.45 -30.05
N GLN A 176 -10.11 3.19 -29.57
CA GLN A 176 -9.73 1.88 -29.04
C GLN A 176 -10.44 1.59 -27.72
N ALA A 177 -10.53 2.57 -26.83
CA ALA A 177 -11.27 2.45 -25.57
C ALA A 177 -12.75 2.06 -25.82
N LYS A 178 -13.43 2.74 -26.78
CA LYS A 178 -14.79 2.41 -27.19
C LYS A 178 -14.92 0.97 -27.67
N ALA A 179 -13.98 0.48 -28.49
CA ALA A 179 -14.01 -0.90 -28.97
C ALA A 179 -13.93 -1.92 -27.82
N TRP A 180 -13.06 -1.68 -26.83
CA TRP A 180 -12.98 -2.53 -25.64
C TRP A 180 -14.26 -2.51 -24.80
N TYR A 181 -14.80 -1.31 -24.50
CA TYR A 181 -16.04 -1.19 -23.75
C TYR A 181 -17.21 -1.89 -24.46
N GLN A 182 -17.34 -1.72 -25.77
CA GLN A 182 -18.38 -2.38 -26.58
C GLN A 182 -18.26 -3.90 -26.51
N LYS A 183 -17.04 -4.44 -26.57
CA LYS A 183 -16.82 -5.88 -26.45
C LYS A 183 -17.23 -6.42 -25.08
N ILE A 184 -16.84 -5.73 -24.00
CA ILE A 184 -17.21 -6.09 -22.63
C ILE A 184 -18.73 -6.17 -22.52
N VAL A 185 -19.44 -5.16 -23.02
CA VAL A 185 -20.92 -5.13 -23.00
C VAL A 185 -21.54 -6.25 -23.84
N ALA A 186 -20.98 -6.54 -25.02
CA ALA A 186 -21.47 -7.61 -25.88
C ALA A 186 -21.27 -9.00 -25.26
N ARG A 187 -20.09 -9.26 -24.66
CA ARG A 187 -19.76 -10.54 -24.00
C ARG A 187 -20.55 -10.79 -22.73
N ASP A 188 -20.94 -9.74 -22.00
CA ASP A 188 -21.81 -9.83 -20.82
C ASP A 188 -23.20 -10.37 -21.13
N GLY A 189 -23.69 -10.25 -22.37
CA GLY A 189 -24.96 -10.84 -22.81
C GLY A 189 -26.20 -10.33 -22.04
N GLY A 190 -26.10 -9.19 -21.36
CA GLY A 190 -27.17 -8.63 -20.52
C GLY A 190 -27.18 -9.12 -19.07
N ALA A 191 -26.19 -9.91 -18.63
CA ALA A 191 -26.04 -10.35 -17.23
C ALA A 191 -25.84 -9.19 -16.24
N ASN A 192 -25.53 -7.99 -16.75
CA ASN A 192 -25.33 -6.77 -15.96
C ASN A 192 -24.19 -6.91 -14.95
N SER A 193 -23.09 -7.54 -15.35
CA SER A 193 -21.88 -7.56 -14.53
C SER A 193 -21.42 -6.13 -14.20
N PRO A 194 -20.77 -5.91 -13.04
CA PRO A 194 -20.24 -4.59 -12.68
C PRO A 194 -19.35 -3.97 -13.75
N ALA A 195 -18.55 -4.80 -14.44
CA ALA A 195 -17.68 -4.36 -15.54
C ALA A 195 -18.49 -3.86 -16.74
N ALA A 196 -19.53 -4.59 -17.15
CA ALA A 196 -20.39 -4.18 -18.26
C ALA A 196 -21.24 -2.95 -17.93
N ALA A 197 -21.71 -2.82 -16.69
CA ALA A 197 -22.41 -1.62 -16.21
C ALA A 197 -21.49 -0.39 -16.30
N LYS A 198 -20.25 -0.49 -15.81
CA LYS A 198 -19.25 0.58 -15.91
C LYS A 198 -18.90 0.88 -17.38
N ALA A 199 -18.71 -0.13 -18.21
CA ALA A 199 -18.43 0.04 -19.64
C ALA A 199 -19.57 0.77 -20.38
N ARG A 200 -20.84 0.43 -20.11
CA ARG A 200 -22.01 1.16 -20.64
C ARG A 200 -22.00 2.63 -20.22
N GLN A 201 -21.74 2.90 -18.94
CA GLN A 201 -21.64 4.27 -18.42
C GLN A 201 -20.56 5.07 -19.15
N ARG A 202 -19.37 4.50 -19.35
CA ARG A 202 -18.29 5.17 -20.10
C ARG A 202 -18.63 5.37 -21.57
N LEU A 203 -19.28 4.40 -22.22
CA LEU A 203 -19.72 4.54 -23.61
C LEU A 203 -20.73 5.68 -23.80
N ALA A 204 -21.67 5.83 -22.87
CA ALA A 204 -22.62 6.95 -22.89
C ALA A 204 -21.90 8.30 -22.75
N ALA A 205 -21.01 8.42 -21.76
CA ALA A 205 -20.22 9.64 -21.54
C ALA A 205 -19.35 10.02 -22.76
N LEU A 206 -18.79 9.02 -23.47
CA LEU A 206 -18.01 9.24 -24.69
C LEU A 206 -18.87 9.45 -25.95
N GLY A 207 -20.18 9.21 -25.87
CA GLY A 207 -21.16 9.43 -26.94
C GLY A 207 -21.79 10.83 -26.89
N ASP A 208 -21.91 11.39 -25.70
CA ASP A 208 -22.47 12.72 -25.44
C ASP A 208 -21.47 13.87 -25.65
N GLU A 209 -20.24 13.61 -26.12
CA GLU A 209 -19.29 14.67 -26.44
C GLU A 209 -19.76 15.50 -27.65
N PRO A 210 -19.88 16.84 -27.52
CA PRO A 210 -19.95 17.74 -28.66
C PRO A 210 -18.66 17.61 -29.48
N ARG A 211 -18.79 17.67 -30.81
CA ARG A 211 -17.69 17.76 -31.78
C ARG A 211 -16.59 18.75 -31.31
N PRO A 212 -15.33 18.48 -31.69
CA PRO A 212 -14.15 18.69 -30.85
C PRO A 212 -13.97 20.14 -30.41
N SER A 213 -13.62 20.30 -29.13
CA SER A 213 -12.75 21.41 -28.73
C SER A 213 -11.47 21.27 -29.55
N THR A 214 -11.26 22.21 -30.48
CA THR A 214 -9.95 22.50 -31.03
C THR A 214 -9.05 22.85 -29.86
N ASN A 215 -8.30 21.86 -29.37
CA ASN A 215 -7.15 22.12 -28.52
C ASN A 215 -6.24 23.04 -29.35
N PRO A 216 -6.06 24.33 -29.00
CA PRO A 216 -5.04 25.12 -29.66
C PRO A 216 -3.73 24.40 -29.38
N ALA A 217 -2.94 24.22 -30.44
CA ALA A 217 -1.63 23.62 -30.40
C ALA A 217 -0.93 23.91 -29.07
N ALA A 218 -0.55 22.85 -28.34
CA ALA A 218 0.44 22.99 -27.30
C ALA A 218 1.59 23.83 -27.89
N PRO A 219 2.01 24.93 -27.24
CA PRO A 219 3.12 25.72 -27.74
C PRO A 219 4.31 24.77 -27.94
N PRO A 220 5.13 24.99 -28.98
CA PRO A 220 6.26 24.12 -29.28
C PRO A 220 7.11 24.00 -28.02
N VAL A 221 7.32 22.77 -27.58
CA VAL A 221 8.33 22.45 -26.58
C VAL A 221 9.64 23.01 -27.13
N ALA A 222 10.13 24.08 -26.50
CA ALA A 222 11.41 24.68 -26.84
C ALA A 222 12.47 23.58 -26.78
N ALA A 223 13.33 23.55 -27.79
CA ALA A 223 14.48 22.66 -27.85
C ALA A 223 15.25 22.69 -26.52
N PRO A 224 15.82 21.56 -26.08
CA PRO A 224 16.59 21.50 -24.84
C PRO A 224 17.71 22.53 -24.93
N THR A 225 17.62 23.58 -24.13
CA THR A 225 18.74 24.47 -23.88
C THR A 225 19.76 23.65 -23.13
N THR A 226 20.94 23.48 -23.74
CA THR A 226 22.12 22.92 -23.10
C THR A 226 22.35 23.61 -21.77
N GLN A 227 22.10 22.87 -20.69
CA GLN A 227 22.45 23.27 -19.34
C GLN A 227 23.98 23.46 -19.30
N PRO A 228 24.51 24.64 -18.93
CA PRO A 228 25.94 24.82 -18.82
C PRO A 228 26.49 23.90 -17.72
N ALA A 229 27.67 23.34 -17.99
CA ALA A 229 28.39 22.49 -17.06
C ALA A 229 28.49 23.16 -15.67
N PRO A 230 28.28 22.42 -14.58
CA PRO A 230 28.41 22.98 -13.24
C PRO A 230 29.86 23.46 -13.02
N THR A 231 30.00 24.73 -12.65
CA THR A 231 31.25 25.30 -12.16
C THR A 231 31.73 24.49 -10.95
N PRO A 232 33.00 24.06 -10.88
CA PRO A 232 33.52 23.35 -9.72
C PRO A 232 33.50 24.28 -8.49
N LEU A 233 32.92 23.79 -7.39
CA LEU A 233 33.00 24.45 -6.09
C LEU A 233 34.47 24.49 -5.61
N PRO A 234 34.93 25.60 -5.00
CA PRO A 234 36.25 25.64 -4.39
C PRO A 234 36.33 24.68 -3.20
N ASN A 235 37.44 23.97 -3.10
CA ASN A 235 37.78 23.05 -2.03
C ASN A 235 37.57 23.70 -0.65
N ALA A 236 36.62 23.18 0.12
CA ALA A 236 36.49 23.48 1.53
C ALA A 236 37.65 22.82 2.31
N PRO A 237 38.29 23.53 3.26
CA PRO A 237 39.34 22.95 4.09
C PRO A 237 38.78 21.87 5.01
N ALA A 238 39.60 20.83 5.24
CA ALA A 238 39.27 19.69 6.09
C ALA A 238 38.93 20.13 7.53
N PRO A 239 37.90 19.56 8.17
CA PRO A 239 37.59 19.84 9.56
C PRO A 239 38.64 19.21 10.48
N VAL A 240 39.16 20.03 11.40
CA VAL A 240 39.98 19.60 12.54
C VAL A 240 39.12 18.76 13.48
N PRO A 241 39.56 17.57 13.94
CA PRO A 241 38.78 16.76 14.87
C PRO A 241 38.79 17.39 16.27
N ALA A 242 37.60 17.72 16.77
CA ALA A 242 37.38 18.06 18.18
C ALA A 242 37.29 16.78 19.04
N PRO A 243 37.70 16.82 20.32
CA PRO A 243 37.77 15.64 21.17
C PRO A 243 36.37 15.10 21.50
N HIS A 244 36.23 13.77 21.37
CA HIS A 244 35.02 13.02 21.67
C HIS A 244 34.62 13.17 23.15
N ALA A 245 33.48 13.84 23.40
CA ALA A 245 32.73 13.67 24.63
C ALA A 245 31.95 12.34 24.58
N GLN A 246 31.99 11.59 25.68
CA GLN A 246 31.30 10.31 25.82
C GLN A 246 29.77 10.49 25.70
N PRO A 247 29.05 9.55 25.06
CA PRO A 247 27.60 9.62 24.95
C PRO A 247 26.95 9.38 26.31
N THR A 248 26.29 10.40 26.85
CA THR A 248 25.34 10.24 27.94
C THR A 248 24.13 9.47 27.42
N THR A 249 23.86 8.31 28.02
CA THR A 249 22.61 7.55 27.87
C THR A 249 21.39 8.49 27.99
N PRO A 250 20.46 8.49 27.02
CA PRO A 250 19.21 9.23 27.18
C PRO A 250 18.40 8.58 28.30
N LEU A 251 18.00 9.38 29.29
CA LEU A 251 17.02 8.93 30.27
C LEU A 251 15.72 8.53 29.55
N PRO A 252 15.01 7.49 30.02
CA PRO A 252 13.66 7.21 29.54
C PRO A 252 12.78 8.44 29.76
N PRO A 253 11.86 8.75 28.82
CA PRO A 253 10.93 9.85 28.99
C PRO A 253 10.16 9.63 30.29
N THR A 254 10.32 10.56 31.23
CA THR A 254 9.50 10.64 32.43
C THR A 254 8.05 10.83 31.98
N PRO A 255 7.08 10.02 32.43
CA PRO A 255 5.67 10.27 32.21
C PRO A 255 5.33 11.64 32.83
N GLY A 256 5.23 12.66 31.98
CA GLY A 256 4.79 13.99 32.37
C GLY A 256 3.33 13.93 32.76
N ALA A 257 3.06 13.86 34.07
CA ALA A 257 1.74 13.98 34.63
C ALA A 257 1.30 15.45 34.68
N ALA A 258 0.19 15.78 34.01
CA ALA A 258 -0.75 16.82 34.42
C ALA A 258 -2.07 16.74 33.61
N GLY A 259 -3.02 15.94 34.09
CA GLY A 259 -4.35 16.51 34.39
C GLY A 259 -5.41 16.64 33.31
N ALA A 260 -5.42 15.83 32.25
CA ALA A 260 -6.63 15.68 31.46
C ALA A 260 -6.75 14.24 30.95
N THR A 261 -7.50 13.44 31.72
CA THR A 261 -7.89 12.10 31.32
C THR A 261 -8.93 12.23 30.22
N CYS A 262 -8.60 11.76 29.02
CA CYS A 262 -9.63 11.52 28.04
C CYS A 262 -10.64 10.53 28.64
N ARG A 263 -11.91 10.91 28.68
CA ARG A 263 -12.99 10.06 29.19
C ARG A 263 -13.81 9.61 28.01
N LEU A 264 -14.00 8.30 27.89
CA LEU A 264 -14.84 7.69 26.87
C LEU A 264 -16.06 7.02 27.54
N GLU A 265 -17.27 7.50 27.22
CA GLU A 265 -18.52 7.01 27.81
C GLU A 265 -19.53 6.62 26.74
N ARG A 266 -20.23 5.49 26.93
CA ARG A 266 -21.36 5.09 26.05
C ARG A 266 -22.63 5.86 26.43
N ILE A 267 -23.32 6.38 25.43
CA ILE A 267 -24.58 7.12 25.56
C ILE A 267 -25.64 6.43 24.69
N ALA A 268 -26.92 6.53 25.08
CA ALA A 268 -28.02 6.09 24.22
C ALA A 268 -27.97 6.86 22.87
N GLY A 269 -28.02 6.11 21.77
CA GLY A 269 -28.09 6.67 20.42
C GLY A 269 -29.50 6.61 19.87
N ASP A 270 -29.92 7.71 19.24
CA ASP A 270 -31.19 7.86 18.51
C ASP A 270 -30.95 8.36 17.06
N VAL A 271 -29.68 8.40 16.64
CA VAL A 271 -29.25 8.92 15.34
C VAL A 271 -28.54 7.82 14.56
N ASP A 272 -28.81 7.76 13.26
CA ASP A 272 -28.18 6.89 12.27
C ASP A 272 -27.37 7.77 11.31
N LEU A 273 -26.05 7.80 11.50
CA LEU A 273 -25.09 8.62 10.75
C LEU A 273 -24.12 7.78 9.93
N VAL A 274 -23.83 6.55 10.34
CA VAL A 274 -22.85 5.67 9.68
C VAL A 274 -23.46 4.33 9.29
N GLY A 275 -23.05 3.83 8.13
CA GLY A 275 -23.40 2.49 7.69
C GLY A 275 -22.24 1.79 7.00
N ARG A 276 -22.39 0.48 6.80
CA ARG A 276 -21.34 -0.45 6.35
C ARG A 276 -20.78 -0.17 4.95
N ALA A 277 -21.38 0.73 4.17
CA ALA A 277 -20.95 0.99 2.81
C ALA A 277 -19.49 1.50 2.82
N TYR A 278 -18.60 0.76 2.12
CA TYR A 278 -17.17 1.06 1.95
C TYR A 278 -16.90 2.37 1.17
N THR A 279 -17.93 3.18 0.95
CA THR A 279 -17.84 4.45 0.27
C THR A 279 -17.42 5.55 1.25
N PRO A 280 -16.60 6.53 0.82
CA PRO A 280 -16.21 7.69 1.64
C PRO A 280 -17.38 8.61 2.04
N ALA A 281 -18.61 8.25 1.65
CA ALA A 281 -19.83 8.67 2.32
C ALA A 281 -20.38 7.42 3.02
N ALA A 282 -20.17 7.30 4.33
CA ALA A 282 -20.89 6.30 5.11
C ALA A 282 -22.36 6.72 5.07
N THR A 283 -23.18 5.96 4.36
CA THR A 283 -24.62 6.21 4.29
C THR A 283 -25.28 5.59 5.52
N PRO A 284 -26.21 6.29 6.19
CA PRO A 284 -27.06 5.72 7.23
C PRO A 284 -27.65 4.36 6.81
N ASP A 285 -27.69 3.39 7.71
CA ASP A 285 -28.07 2.00 7.39
C ASP A 285 -29.49 1.59 7.86
N GLY A 286 -30.20 2.51 8.49
CA GLY A 286 -31.52 2.34 9.08
C GLY A 286 -31.52 1.90 10.54
N ALA A 287 -30.35 1.69 11.16
CA ALA A 287 -30.21 1.35 12.58
C ALA A 287 -29.55 2.50 13.36
N ALA A 288 -29.99 2.71 14.60
CA ALA A 288 -29.39 3.73 15.46
C ALA A 288 -27.93 3.38 15.78
N ASP A 289 -27.03 4.36 15.64
CA ASP A 289 -25.63 4.22 15.98
C ASP A 289 -25.43 4.14 17.49
N SER A 290 -24.40 3.41 17.90
CA SER A 290 -23.86 3.56 19.25
C SER A 290 -23.11 4.89 19.36
N ARG A 291 -23.46 5.67 20.39
CA ARG A 291 -22.86 6.97 20.65
C ARG A 291 -21.88 6.88 21.80
N LEU A 292 -20.71 7.50 21.64
CA LEU A 292 -19.73 7.67 22.70
C LEU A 292 -19.29 9.12 22.85
N SER A 293 -19.00 9.57 24.06
CA SER A 293 -18.41 10.90 24.31
C SER A 293 -16.93 10.76 24.59
N LEU A 294 -16.06 11.51 23.90
CA LEU A 294 -14.63 11.60 24.13
C LEU A 294 -14.23 13.02 24.55
N ASP A 295 -13.71 13.17 25.76
CA ASP A 295 -13.12 14.43 26.22
C ASP A 295 -11.65 14.53 25.78
N LEU A 296 -11.26 15.61 25.12
CA LEU A 296 -9.88 15.87 24.68
C LEU A 296 -9.23 16.96 25.54
N PRO A 297 -7.96 16.79 25.94
CA PRO A 297 -7.25 17.77 26.74
C PRO A 297 -7.04 19.08 25.98
N PRO A 298 -6.87 20.21 26.68
CA PRO A 298 -6.40 21.42 26.04
C PRO A 298 -5.03 21.20 25.39
N GLY A 299 -4.82 21.81 24.22
CA GLY A 299 -3.58 21.67 23.47
C GLY A 299 -3.62 22.32 22.10
N ASP A 300 -2.43 22.51 21.54
CA ASP A 300 -2.16 23.03 20.20
C ASP A 300 -2.01 21.93 19.14
N ARG A 301 -2.01 20.65 19.57
CA ARG A 301 -1.93 19.50 18.67
C ARG A 301 -3.23 19.29 17.92
N VAL A 302 -3.10 19.00 16.63
CA VAL A 302 -4.24 18.66 15.77
C VAL A 302 -4.47 17.16 15.82
N LEU A 303 -5.67 16.72 16.19
CA LEU A 303 -6.08 15.33 16.13
C LEU A 303 -6.45 14.98 14.68
N LEU A 304 -5.72 14.02 14.11
CA LEU A 304 -5.85 13.62 12.71
C LEU A 304 -6.73 12.38 12.51
N ARG A 305 -6.78 11.50 13.50
CA ARG A 305 -7.53 10.25 13.41
C ARG A 305 -7.89 9.72 14.80
N ILE A 306 -9.06 9.07 14.86
CA ILE A 306 -9.50 8.30 16.02
C ILE A 306 -9.79 6.88 15.52
N ASP A 307 -9.20 5.89 16.19
CA ASP A 307 -9.62 4.49 16.07
C ASP A 307 -10.28 4.05 17.37
N LEU A 308 -11.35 3.26 17.27
CA LEU A 308 -11.98 2.56 18.38
C LEU A 308 -11.80 1.06 18.22
N GLN A 309 -11.33 0.40 19.26
CA GLN A 309 -11.11 -1.05 19.27
C GLN A 309 -11.73 -1.71 20.49
N VAL A 310 -12.53 -2.75 20.27
CA VAL A 310 -12.99 -3.65 21.33
C VAL A 310 -11.93 -4.71 21.60
N ALA A 311 -11.65 -4.99 22.87
CA ALA A 311 -10.68 -6.01 23.24
C ALA A 311 -11.06 -7.40 22.69
N GLY A 312 -10.08 -8.11 22.12
CA GLY A 312 -10.21 -9.52 21.75
C GLY A 312 -10.67 -9.84 20.32
N GLY A 313 -10.64 -8.92 19.36
CA GLY A 313 -10.81 -9.30 17.95
C GLY A 313 -10.97 -8.16 16.93
N ARG A 314 -10.81 -8.49 15.64
CA ARG A 314 -10.98 -7.57 14.50
C ARG A 314 -12.43 -7.13 14.27
N ASP A 315 -13.40 -7.85 14.83
CA ASP A 315 -14.83 -7.60 14.62
C ASP A 315 -15.37 -6.38 15.36
N GLY A 316 -14.53 -5.61 16.06
CA GLY A 316 -14.91 -4.39 16.76
C GLY A 316 -13.88 -3.28 16.56
N TRP A 317 -13.59 -2.95 15.30
CA TRP A 317 -12.69 -1.85 14.94
C TRP A 317 -13.42 -0.80 14.09
N TRP A 318 -13.53 0.42 14.62
CA TRP A 318 -14.00 1.59 13.89
C TRP A 318 -12.92 2.65 13.73
N SER A 319 -12.99 3.45 12.68
CA SER A 319 -11.99 4.49 12.36
C SER A 319 -12.66 5.69 11.69
N THR A 320 -12.16 6.89 11.97
CA THR A 320 -12.55 8.09 11.21
C THR A 320 -12.07 8.03 9.75
N VAL A 321 -11.01 7.27 9.48
CA VAL A 321 -10.47 7.04 8.14
C VAL A 321 -11.01 5.71 7.61
N ALA A 322 -11.73 5.74 6.49
CA ALA A 322 -12.30 4.55 5.87
C ALA A 322 -11.19 3.65 5.32
N ALA A 323 -11.20 2.37 5.67
CA ALA A 323 -10.24 1.37 5.20
C ALA A 323 -10.89 -0.03 5.16
N GLU A 324 -10.38 -0.92 4.29
CA GLU A 324 -11.00 -2.23 4.08
C GLU A 324 -10.96 -3.06 5.37
N GLY A 325 -12.12 -3.59 5.78
CA GLY A 325 -12.24 -4.34 7.02
C GLY A 325 -12.26 -3.49 8.30
N VAL A 326 -12.35 -2.16 8.19
CA VAL A 326 -12.55 -1.24 9.33
C VAL A 326 -13.88 -0.51 9.17
N TRP A 327 -14.68 -0.47 10.24
CA TRP A 327 -15.99 0.17 10.22
C TRP A 327 -15.84 1.70 10.27
N PRO A 328 -16.66 2.46 9.53
CA PRO A 328 -16.59 3.91 9.58
C PRO A 328 -17.08 4.45 10.93
N MET A 329 -16.55 5.61 11.34
CA MET A 329 -16.97 6.35 12.52
C MET A 329 -17.21 7.81 12.15
N ALA A 330 -18.32 8.37 12.63
CA ALA A 330 -18.61 9.80 12.58
C ALA A 330 -18.10 10.49 13.85
N VAL A 331 -17.69 11.75 13.71
CA VAL A 331 -17.29 12.61 14.84
C VAL A 331 -18.07 13.91 14.78
N ARG A 332 -18.71 14.29 15.89
CA ARG A 332 -19.38 15.58 16.08
C ARG A 332 -18.75 16.38 17.19
N ARG A 333 -18.77 17.71 17.04
CA ARG A 333 -18.44 18.66 18.10
C ARG A 333 -19.63 19.58 18.33
N ALA A 334 -19.83 20.04 19.57
CA ALA A 334 -20.99 20.88 19.89
C ALA A 334 -21.02 22.21 19.10
N ASP A 335 -19.84 22.73 18.76
CA ASP A 335 -19.61 23.96 17.98
C ASP A 335 -19.42 23.71 16.48
N GLN A 336 -19.31 22.45 16.05
CA GLN A 336 -19.16 22.05 14.65
C GLN A 336 -20.05 20.83 14.36
N PRO A 337 -21.25 21.06 13.81
CA PRO A 337 -22.11 19.95 13.42
C PRO A 337 -21.46 19.21 12.25
N ASP A 338 -21.09 17.97 12.54
CA ASP A 338 -20.82 16.87 11.61
C ASP A 338 -19.51 16.94 10.79
N GLN A 339 -18.53 16.10 11.17
CA GLN A 339 -17.45 15.70 10.27
C GLN A 339 -17.87 14.43 9.52
N THR A 340 -17.85 14.49 8.18
CA THR A 340 -18.27 13.37 7.33
C THR A 340 -17.35 12.16 7.56
N PRO A 341 -17.92 10.97 7.84
CA PRO A 341 -17.17 9.73 7.97
C PRO A 341 -16.24 9.47 6.78
N GLY A 342 -15.08 8.85 7.03
CA GLY A 342 -14.19 8.41 5.97
C GLY A 342 -13.22 9.47 5.44
N ARG A 343 -13.17 10.66 6.03
CA ARG A 343 -12.15 11.68 5.76
C ARG A 343 -11.16 11.76 6.92
N MET A 344 -9.95 12.24 6.62
CA MET A 344 -8.96 12.59 7.65
C MET A 344 -9.61 13.61 8.59
N LEU A 345 -9.63 13.31 9.89
CA LEU A 345 -10.12 14.23 10.89
C LEU A 345 -9.12 15.39 11.00
N ARG A 346 -9.60 16.61 11.25
CA ARG A 346 -8.72 17.72 11.60
C ARG A 346 -9.36 18.49 12.74
N LEU A 347 -9.03 18.08 13.95
CA LEU A 347 -9.66 18.61 15.14
C LEU A 347 -8.63 19.26 16.06
N GLU A 348 -8.84 20.54 16.35
CA GLU A 348 -8.01 21.34 17.24
C GLU A 348 -8.75 21.47 18.59
N PRO A 349 -8.23 20.88 19.69
CA PRO A 349 -8.87 20.96 21.00
C PRO A 349 -8.91 22.39 21.55
N GLY A 350 -7.94 23.22 21.18
CA GLY A 350 -7.82 24.59 21.67
C GLY A 350 -7.39 24.66 23.14
N SER A 351 -7.33 25.88 23.68
CA SER A 351 -6.81 26.14 25.03
C SER A 351 -7.70 25.62 26.17
N GLY A 352 -8.98 25.33 25.89
CA GLY A 352 -9.94 24.79 26.86
C GLY A 352 -10.16 23.28 26.77
N GLY A 353 -9.54 22.61 25.79
CA GLY A 353 -9.92 21.27 25.39
C GLY A 353 -11.27 21.26 24.69
N CYS A 354 -11.73 20.08 24.30
CA CYS A 354 -13.06 19.96 23.70
C CYS A 354 -13.66 18.57 23.94
N ARG A 355 -14.99 18.52 23.98
CA ARG A 355 -15.75 17.27 23.96
C ARG A 355 -16.19 16.95 22.55
N VAL A 356 -15.98 15.72 22.11
CA VAL A 356 -16.49 15.20 20.84
C VAL A 356 -17.40 14.00 21.07
N GLU A 357 -18.36 13.82 20.17
CA GLU A 357 -19.25 12.65 20.15
C GLU A 357 -18.85 11.76 18.97
N LEU A 358 -18.66 10.47 19.25
CA LEU A 358 -18.32 9.43 18.30
C LEU A 358 -19.58 8.62 18.00
N PHE A 359 -19.88 8.43 16.72
CA PHE A 359 -21.01 7.62 16.26
C PHE A 359 -20.47 6.43 15.49
N VAL A 360 -20.82 5.23 15.97
CA VAL A 360 -20.35 3.97 15.41
C VAL A 360 -21.51 3.01 15.23
N GLN A 361 -21.56 2.37 14.07
CA GLN A 361 -22.53 1.32 13.79
C GLN A 361 -22.35 0.17 14.79
N ASP A 362 -23.42 -0.23 15.48
CA ASP A 362 -23.38 -1.39 16.36
C ASP A 362 -23.39 -2.68 15.53
N ASN A 363 -22.20 -3.22 15.30
CA ASN A 363 -22.02 -4.50 14.60
C ASN A 363 -22.14 -5.72 15.55
N GLY A 364 -22.70 -5.53 16.75
CA GLY A 364 -22.82 -6.53 17.80
C GLY A 364 -21.58 -6.66 18.69
N ALA A 365 -20.43 -6.08 18.30
CA ALA A 365 -19.21 -6.18 19.10
C ALA A 365 -19.27 -5.38 20.40
N LEU A 366 -20.14 -4.35 20.46
CA LEU A 366 -20.36 -3.47 21.63
C LEU A 366 -21.32 -4.06 22.66
N ALA A 367 -22.10 -5.09 22.32
CA ALA A 367 -23.11 -5.68 23.20
C ALA A 367 -22.50 -6.49 24.37
N GLY A 368 -21.27 -6.97 24.24
CA GLY A 368 -20.65 -7.89 25.20
C GLY A 368 -20.01 -7.24 26.43
N GLY A 369 -20.14 -5.93 26.64
CA GLY A 369 -19.53 -5.21 27.77
C GLY A 369 -18.00 -5.23 27.79
N ARG A 370 -17.37 -5.70 26.71
CA ARG A 370 -15.92 -5.79 26.55
C ARG A 370 -15.27 -4.41 26.65
N PRO A 371 -14.04 -4.31 27.19
CA PRO A 371 -13.36 -3.04 27.27
C PRO A 371 -13.12 -2.49 25.86
N LEU A 372 -13.28 -1.18 25.75
CA LEU A 372 -13.12 -0.42 24.53
C LEU A 372 -11.92 0.51 24.70
N THR A 373 -11.08 0.60 23.68
CA THR A 373 -9.90 1.47 23.67
C THR A 373 -10.01 2.43 22.49
N ALA A 374 -9.80 3.72 22.74
CA ALA A 374 -9.59 4.72 21.70
C ALA A 374 -8.08 4.95 21.48
N LEU A 375 -7.67 4.95 20.21
CA LEU A 375 -6.34 5.34 19.77
C LEU A 375 -6.45 6.68 19.06
N LEU A 376 -5.75 7.68 19.58
CA LEU A 376 -5.75 9.06 19.10
C LEU A 376 -4.44 9.34 18.38
N PHE A 377 -4.51 9.76 17.12
CA PHE A 377 -3.32 10.05 16.31
C PHE A 377 -3.20 11.55 16.07
N TRP A 378 -2.09 12.12 16.51
CA TRP A 378 -1.84 13.56 16.51
C TRP A 378 -0.95 13.99 15.34
N SER A 379 -1.02 15.27 14.97
CA SER A 379 -0.26 15.86 13.86
C SER A 379 1.26 15.89 14.06
N ASP A 380 1.72 15.76 15.30
CA ASP A 380 3.14 15.63 15.66
C ASP A 380 3.65 14.18 15.52
N GLY A 381 2.80 13.25 15.06
CA GLY A 381 3.09 11.83 14.92
C GLY A 381 2.95 11.03 16.22
N GLN A 382 2.59 11.65 17.34
CA GLN A 382 2.34 10.94 18.60
C GLN A 382 1.00 10.19 18.56
N MET A 383 0.91 9.13 19.36
CA MET A 383 -0.31 8.38 19.59
C MET A 383 -0.67 8.43 21.08
N SER A 384 -1.94 8.64 21.41
CA SER A 384 -2.45 8.49 22.77
C SER A 384 -3.44 7.33 22.83
N VAL A 385 -3.38 6.57 23.91
CA VAL A 385 -4.29 5.44 24.18
C VAL A 385 -5.21 5.82 25.33
N VAL A 386 -6.51 5.64 25.12
CA VAL A 386 -7.55 6.00 26.10
C VAL A 386 -8.46 4.80 26.28
N GLU A 387 -8.56 4.29 27.51
CA GLU A 387 -9.51 3.23 27.83
C GLU A 387 -10.88 3.83 28.15
N ALA A 388 -11.94 3.18 27.65
CA ALA A 388 -13.30 3.54 27.99
C ALA A 388 -13.59 3.21 29.44
N THR A 389 -14.14 4.19 30.15
CA THR A 389 -14.71 3.98 31.47
C THR A 389 -16.19 3.63 31.29
N HIS A 390 -16.63 2.48 31.77
CA HIS A 390 -18.05 2.16 31.82
C HIS A 390 -18.75 3.20 32.72
N GLY A 391 -19.55 4.09 32.12
CA GLY A 391 -20.50 4.92 32.85
C GLY A 391 -21.48 4.00 33.58
N ARG A 392 -21.65 4.21 34.89
CA ARG A 392 -22.60 3.45 35.72
C ARG A 392 -24.04 3.83 35.42
#